data_AF-X0UGA3-F1
#
_entry.id   AF-X0UGA3-F1
#
_cell.length_a   1.000
_cell.length_b   1.000
_cell.length_c   1.000
_cell.angle_alpha   90.00
_cell.angle_beta   90.00
_cell.angle_gamma   90.00
#
_symmetry.space_group_name_H-M   'P 1'
#
loop_
_entity.id
_entity.type
_entity.pdbx_description
1 polymer ?
#
loop_
_entity_poly.entity_id
_entity_poly.type
_entity_poly.pdbx_seq_one_letter_code
_entity_poly.pdbx_strand_id
1 'polypeptide(L)'
;MNKTTRRQLLTGAAAATAGLAAGLDVNPIAFGALAQDNPITRENANAGSTDWQLTRVRTDARGGVRAAAIEGYCSKQSVAAGQSIDIHVSTKPAQEFTIEIFRTGYYGGRGARLMKTIGPLQGKTQPTRRVR
;
A
#
# COMPACT_ATOMS: atom_id res chain seq x y z
N MET A 1 29.07 10.46 26.91
CA MET A 1 27.77 10.98 26.44
C MET A 1 27.07 9.83 25.73
N ASN A 2 26.42 8.96 26.50
CA ASN A 2 26.10 7.60 26.09
C ASN A 2 24.75 7.55 25.38
N LYS A 3 24.75 7.17 24.10
CA LYS A 3 23.55 7.02 23.27
C LYS A 3 22.86 5.70 23.61
N THR A 4 21.88 5.73 24.51
CA THR A 4 20.99 4.59 24.75
C THR A 4 20.14 4.35 23.51
N THR A 5 20.25 3.18 22.89
CA THR A 5 19.54 2.84 21.65
C THR A 5 18.25 2.10 21.96
N ARG A 6 17.17 2.34 21.19
CA ARG A 6 15.82 1.75 21.34
C ARG A 6 15.78 0.24 21.56
N ARG A 7 16.80 -0.48 21.08
CA ARG A 7 16.95 -1.94 21.23
C ARG A 7 17.26 -2.39 22.66
N GLN A 8 17.82 -1.52 23.50
CA GLN A 8 18.09 -1.81 24.92
C GLN A 8 16.86 -1.65 25.82
N LEU A 9 15.80 -0.98 25.33
CA LEU A 9 14.56 -0.79 26.09
C LEU A 9 13.62 -2.02 26.03
N LEU A 10 13.82 -2.90 25.05
CA LEU A 10 12.94 -4.05 24.79
C LEU A 10 13.41 -5.36 25.44
N THR A 11 14.62 -5.42 25.98
CA THR A 11 15.18 -6.63 26.61
C THR A 11 15.03 -6.65 28.15
N GLY A 12 14.44 -5.62 28.74
CA GLY A 12 14.40 -5.44 30.21
C GLY A 12 13.15 -5.96 30.94
N ALA A 13 12.19 -6.60 30.27
CA ALA A 13 10.89 -6.96 30.87
C ALA A 13 10.77 -8.42 31.37
N ALA A 14 11.89 -9.11 31.59
CA ALA A 14 11.86 -10.49 32.07
C ALA A 14 12.94 -10.77 33.12
N ALA A 15 12.81 -10.18 34.32
CA ALA A 15 13.33 -10.78 35.56
C ALA A 15 12.89 -9.97 36.79
N ALA A 16 12.63 -10.70 37.88
CA ALA A 16 12.38 -10.26 39.26
C ALA A 16 10.94 -9.92 39.65
N THR A 17 10.16 -10.96 39.97
CA THR A 17 9.32 -10.94 41.19
C THR A 17 9.38 -12.31 41.85
N ALA A 18 10.30 -12.46 42.80
CA ALA A 18 10.27 -13.53 43.79
C ALA A 18 10.20 -12.88 45.17
N GLY A 19 9.09 -13.06 45.88
CA GLY A 19 9.02 -12.95 47.34
C GLY A 19 8.16 -11.82 47.94
N LEU A 20 7.01 -12.23 48.50
CA LEU A 20 6.17 -11.61 49.55
C LEU A 20 5.50 -10.24 49.32
N ALA A 21 4.22 -10.30 48.91
CA ALA A 21 3.17 -9.46 49.50
C ALA A 21 1.81 -10.16 49.31
N ALA A 22 1.38 -10.93 50.31
CA ALA A 22 -0.03 -11.24 50.48
C ALA A 22 -0.75 -9.92 50.84
N GLY A 23 -1.73 -9.50 50.05
CA GLY A 23 -2.64 -8.40 50.41
C GLY A 23 -2.48 -7.08 49.65
N LEU A 24 -1.83 -7.05 48.48
CA LEU A 24 -2.02 -5.94 47.54
C LEU A 24 -2.87 -6.44 46.39
N ASP A 25 -4.09 -5.91 46.25
CA ASP A 25 -4.86 -5.97 45.01
C ASP A 25 -4.11 -5.14 43.97
N VAL A 26 -3.02 -5.72 43.45
CA VAL A 26 -2.32 -5.19 42.29
C VAL A 26 -3.25 -5.48 41.12
N ASN A 27 -4.23 -4.62 40.92
CA ASN A 27 -5.05 -4.61 39.72
C ASN A 27 -4.04 -4.41 38.58
N PRO A 28 -3.72 -5.44 37.76
CA PRO A 28 -2.80 -5.24 36.68
C PRO A 28 -3.46 -4.20 35.79
N ILE A 29 -2.90 -2.98 35.74
CA ILE A 29 -3.33 -2.01 34.74
C ILE A 29 -3.11 -2.73 33.42
N ALA A 30 -4.22 -3.18 32.84
CA ALA A 30 -4.20 -3.88 31.58
C ALA A 30 -3.77 -2.84 30.53
N PHE A 31 -2.46 -2.72 30.31
CA PHE A 31 -1.87 -2.02 29.17
C PHE A 31 -2.21 -2.70 27.83
N GLY A 32 -3.26 -3.53 27.79
CA GLY A 32 -3.73 -4.27 26.62
C GLY A 32 -5.04 -3.76 26.02
N ALA A 33 -5.74 -2.81 26.64
CA ALA A 33 -7.11 -2.45 26.22
C ALA A 33 -7.23 -1.32 25.18
N LEU A 34 -6.15 -0.61 24.84
CA LEU A 34 -6.19 0.46 23.82
C LEU A 34 -5.76 0.01 22.41
N ALA A 35 -5.39 -1.26 22.23
CA ALA A 35 -4.92 -1.76 20.94
C ALA A 35 -6.05 -2.20 19.98
N GLN A 36 -7.30 -2.27 20.46
CA GLN A 36 -8.38 -2.97 19.73
C GLN A 36 -9.12 -2.14 18.68
N ASP A 37 -9.02 -0.81 18.65
CA ASP A 37 -9.70 0.00 17.62
C ASP A 37 -8.79 1.04 16.96
N ASN A 38 -7.55 0.66 16.66
CA ASN A 38 -6.74 1.43 15.75
C ASN A 38 -7.14 1.08 14.29
N PRO A 39 -7.74 2.01 13.53
CA PRO A 39 -8.15 1.74 12.14
C PRO A 39 -6.94 1.38 11.26
N ILE A 40 -5.75 1.87 11.58
CA ILE A 40 -4.51 1.54 10.86
C ILE A 40 -4.13 0.07 11.12
N THR A 41 -4.22 -0.40 12.36
CA THR A 41 -3.91 -1.80 12.70
C THR A 41 -4.90 -2.74 12.03
N ARG A 42 -6.20 -2.42 12.09
CA ARG A 42 -7.25 -3.19 11.41
C ARG A 42 -7.03 -3.24 9.90
N GLU A 43 -6.69 -2.11 9.29
CA GLU A 43 -6.44 -2.03 7.86
C GLU A 43 -5.16 -2.79 7.45
N ASN A 44 -4.07 -2.67 8.21
CA ASN A 44 -2.81 -3.36 7.92
C ASN A 44 -2.86 -4.87 8.18
N ALA A 45 -3.86 -5.36 8.90
CA ALA A 45 -4.10 -6.79 9.09
C ALA A 45 -4.67 -7.48 7.84
N ASN A 46 -5.16 -6.70 6.86
CA ASN A 46 -5.59 -7.25 5.58
C ASN A 46 -4.43 -7.87 4.79
N ALA A 47 -4.74 -8.86 3.95
CA ALA A 47 -3.77 -9.47 3.05
C ALA A 47 -3.19 -8.45 2.06
N GLY A 48 -1.86 -8.40 1.96
CA GLY A 48 -1.15 -7.56 0.98
C GLY A 48 -0.86 -8.29 -0.34
N SER A 49 -0.39 -7.55 -1.34
CA SER A 49 0.10 -8.04 -2.63
C SER A 49 1.38 -7.30 -3.03
N THR A 50 2.23 -7.98 -3.81
CA THR A 50 3.45 -7.45 -4.44
C THR A 50 3.23 -7.06 -5.91
N ASP A 51 2.05 -7.35 -6.46
CA ASP A 51 1.77 -7.24 -7.91
C ASP A 51 1.62 -5.79 -8.38
N TRP A 52 1.54 -4.84 -7.45
CA TRP A 52 1.58 -3.40 -7.72
C TRP A 52 2.92 -2.93 -8.32
N GLN A 53 3.98 -3.74 -8.19
CA GLN A 53 5.31 -3.42 -8.71
C GLN A 53 5.39 -3.74 -10.20
N LEU A 54 5.80 -2.74 -10.99
CA LEU A 54 6.05 -2.90 -12.42
C LEU A 54 7.36 -3.67 -12.63
N THR A 55 7.26 -4.96 -12.96
CA THR A 55 8.43 -5.84 -13.19
C THR A 55 8.81 -6.00 -14.66
N ARG A 56 7.91 -5.65 -15.60
CA ARG A 56 8.08 -5.86 -17.04
C ARG A 56 7.81 -4.58 -17.87
N VAL A 57 8.50 -3.50 -17.51
CA VAL A 57 8.41 -2.24 -18.26
C VAL A 57 9.12 -2.38 -19.61
N ARG A 58 8.41 -2.07 -20.71
CA ARG A 58 8.95 -2.10 -22.07
C ARG A 58 8.70 -0.76 -22.77
N THR A 59 9.75 0.03 -22.94
CA THR A 59 9.71 1.29 -23.68
C THR A 59 9.91 1.05 -25.17
N ASP A 60 9.37 1.94 -26.00
CA ASP A 60 9.43 1.81 -27.47
C ASP A 60 10.85 2.01 -28.01
N ALA A 61 11.66 2.82 -27.33
CA ALA A 61 13.07 3.07 -27.63
C ALA A 61 13.91 2.94 -26.35
N ARG A 62 15.20 2.58 -26.51
CA ARG A 62 16.15 2.51 -25.39
C ARG A 62 16.34 3.92 -24.81
N GLY A 63 16.08 4.08 -23.51
CA GLY A 63 16.11 5.38 -22.85
C GLY A 63 14.92 6.30 -23.19
N GLY A 64 13.95 5.81 -23.95
CA GLY A 64 12.70 6.52 -24.21
C GLY A 64 11.76 6.52 -23.00
N VAL A 65 10.79 7.42 -23.02
CA VAL A 65 9.76 7.55 -21.96
C VAL A 65 8.41 6.97 -22.36
N ARG A 66 8.26 6.53 -23.62
CA ARG A 66 7.01 6.02 -24.18
C ARG A 66 6.99 4.50 -24.19
N ALA A 67 5.81 3.94 -24.00
CA ALA A 67 5.52 2.51 -23.99
C ALA A 67 4.18 2.27 -24.70
N ALA A 68 4.09 2.56 -26.00
CA ALA A 68 2.83 2.65 -26.76
C ALA A 68 1.96 1.37 -26.71
N ALA A 69 2.53 0.22 -26.34
CA ALA A 69 1.78 -1.01 -26.08
C ALA A 69 0.60 -0.77 -25.13
N ILE A 70 0.83 -0.04 -24.03
CA ILE A 70 -0.21 0.43 -23.11
C ILE A 70 0.27 1.66 -22.35
N GLU A 71 -0.50 2.75 -22.43
CA GLU A 71 -0.23 3.99 -21.72
C GLU A 71 -1.53 4.57 -21.17
N GLY A 72 -1.45 5.31 -20.07
CA GLY A 72 -2.62 5.98 -19.54
C GLY A 72 -2.29 7.07 -18.54
N TYR A 73 -3.29 7.88 -18.24
CA TYR A 73 -3.25 8.92 -17.23
C TYR A 73 -4.64 9.08 -16.60
N CYS A 74 -4.68 9.69 -15.42
CA CYS A 74 -5.94 10.02 -14.76
C CYS A 74 -6.31 11.48 -14.99
N SER A 75 -7.61 11.78 -15.08
CA SER A 75 -8.08 13.17 -15.30
C SER A 75 -7.76 14.12 -14.15
N LYS A 76 -7.54 13.59 -12.94
CA LYS A 76 -7.22 14.33 -11.72
C LYS A 76 -6.17 13.57 -10.91
N GLN A 77 -5.45 14.28 -10.03
CA GLN A 77 -4.48 13.66 -9.12
C GLN A 77 -5.11 13.25 -7.78
N SER A 78 -6.19 13.91 -7.39
CA SER A 78 -6.92 13.65 -6.15
C SER A 78 -8.40 13.91 -6.34
N VAL A 79 -9.21 13.22 -5.54
CA VAL A 79 -10.67 13.37 -5.48
C VAL A 79 -11.13 13.18 -4.05
N ALA A 80 -12.21 13.87 -3.66
CA ALA A 80 -12.88 13.60 -2.39
C ALA A 80 -13.70 12.30 -2.47
N ALA A 81 -14.08 11.74 -1.32
CA ALA A 81 -15.00 10.60 -1.29
C ALA A 81 -16.31 10.94 -2.01
N GLY A 82 -16.81 10.02 -2.83
CA GLY A 82 -18.01 10.21 -3.66
C GLY A 82 -17.79 10.96 -4.97
N GLN A 83 -16.61 11.52 -5.21
CA GLN A 83 -16.27 12.12 -6.50
C GLN A 83 -15.65 11.11 -7.47
N SER A 84 -15.74 11.42 -8.76
CA SER A 84 -15.21 10.59 -9.85
C SER A 84 -13.88 11.11 -10.41
N ILE A 85 -13.05 10.15 -10.80
CA ILE A 85 -11.79 10.29 -11.53
C ILE A 85 -11.89 9.45 -12.80
N ASP A 86 -11.49 10.02 -13.93
CA ASP A 86 -11.50 9.29 -15.20
C ASP A 86 -10.11 8.72 -15.46
N ILE A 87 -10.06 7.50 -15.95
CA ILE A 87 -8.81 6.84 -16.33
C ILE A 87 -8.80 6.73 -17.85
N HIS A 88 -7.88 7.44 -18.49
CA HIS A 88 -7.69 7.42 -19.93
C HIS A 88 -6.60 6.41 -20.27
N VAL A 89 -6.93 5.41 -21.09
CA VAL A 89 -5.99 4.37 -21.53
C VAL A 89 -5.96 4.32 -23.05
N SER A 90 -4.75 4.17 -23.60
CA SER A 90 -4.50 3.90 -25.01
C SER A 90 -3.68 2.62 -25.13
N THR A 91 -4.09 1.75 -26.06
CA THR A 91 -3.31 0.56 -26.43
C THR A 91 -3.00 0.59 -27.93
N LYS A 92 -1.73 0.32 -28.28
CA LYS A 92 -1.26 0.24 -29.67
C LYS A 92 -0.32 -0.98 -29.83
N PRO A 93 -0.77 -2.07 -30.49
CA PRO A 93 -2.08 -2.26 -31.13
C PRO A 93 -3.24 -2.27 -30.11
N ALA A 94 -4.46 -2.04 -30.61
CA ALA A 94 -5.67 -2.16 -29.81
C ALA A 94 -5.79 -3.58 -29.24
N GLN A 95 -5.94 -3.68 -27.94
CA GLN A 95 -6.03 -4.93 -27.19
C GLN A 95 -6.83 -4.72 -25.90
N GLU A 96 -7.34 -5.82 -25.34
CA GLU A 96 -7.97 -5.81 -24.03
C GLU A 96 -6.96 -5.50 -22.92
N PHE A 97 -7.41 -4.85 -21.86
CA PHE A 97 -6.60 -4.56 -20.68
C PHE A 97 -7.45 -4.68 -19.41
N THR A 98 -6.79 -4.81 -18.27
CA THR A 98 -7.42 -4.83 -16.94
C THR A 98 -6.84 -3.68 -16.11
N ILE A 99 -7.66 -3.11 -15.22
CA ILE A 99 -7.24 -2.13 -14.23
C ILE A 99 -7.31 -2.78 -12.86
N GLU A 100 -6.19 -2.79 -12.15
CA GLU A 100 -6.11 -3.19 -10.76
C GLU A 100 -5.83 -1.96 -9.90
N ILE A 101 -6.71 -1.72 -8.93
CA ILE A 101 -6.62 -0.59 -8.00
C ILE A 101 -6.03 -1.12 -6.71
N PHE A 102 -4.86 -0.59 -6.35
CA PHE A 102 -4.17 -0.93 -5.11
C PHE A 102 -4.23 0.22 -4.12
N ARG A 103 -4.42 -0.10 -2.83
CA ARG A 103 -4.15 0.82 -1.73
C ARG A 103 -2.75 0.53 -1.20
N THR A 104 -1.85 1.50 -1.25
CA THR A 104 -0.48 1.35 -0.73
C THR A 104 -0.47 1.32 0.81
N GLY A 105 0.50 0.61 1.40
CA GLY A 105 0.58 0.44 2.85
C GLY A 105 1.49 -0.71 3.29
N TYR A 106 1.54 -0.98 4.59
CA TYR A 106 2.46 -1.98 5.13
C TYR A 106 2.04 -3.42 4.76
N TYR A 107 0.81 -3.83 5.09
CA TYR A 107 0.23 -5.17 4.84
C TYR A 107 1.25 -6.33 4.97
N GLY A 108 1.89 -6.44 6.15
CA GLY A 108 2.88 -7.47 6.42
C GLY A 108 4.17 -7.35 5.58
N GLY A 109 4.51 -6.16 5.10
CA GLY A 109 5.69 -5.89 4.28
C GLY A 109 5.49 -6.05 2.77
N ARG A 110 4.26 -6.32 2.29
CA ARG A 110 3.99 -6.52 0.85
C ARG A 110 3.83 -5.22 0.06
N GLY A 111 3.57 -4.10 0.74
CA GLY A 111 3.62 -2.75 0.15
C GLY A 111 2.29 -2.22 -0.39
N ALA A 112 1.32 -3.09 -0.68
CA ALA A 112 -0.04 -2.68 -1.06
C ALA A 112 -1.08 -3.78 -0.79
N ARG A 113 -2.36 -3.44 -0.86
CA ARG A 113 -3.50 -4.35 -0.92
C ARG A 113 -4.26 -4.14 -2.22
N LEU A 114 -4.62 -5.21 -2.91
CA LEU A 114 -5.52 -5.16 -4.05
C LEU A 114 -6.94 -4.81 -3.57
N MET A 115 -7.48 -3.69 -4.03
CA MET A 115 -8.80 -3.20 -3.63
C MET A 115 -9.88 -3.59 -4.63
N LYS A 116 -9.55 -3.55 -5.93
CA LYS A 116 -10.52 -3.80 -7.00
C LYS A 116 -9.81 -4.19 -8.28
N THR A 117 -10.41 -5.10 -9.03
CA THR A 117 -10.03 -5.43 -10.40
C THR A 117 -11.20 -5.05 -11.31
N ILE A 118 -10.90 -4.39 -12.42
CA ILE A 118 -11.88 -3.95 -13.42
C ILE A 118 -11.41 -4.44 -14.78
N GLY A 119 -12.22 -5.27 -15.43
CA GLY A 119 -11.94 -5.72 -16.79
C GLY A 119 -12.37 -7.17 -17.04
N PRO A 120 -12.02 -7.71 -18.22
CA PRO A 120 -11.26 -7.02 -19.29
C PRO A 120 -12.04 -5.86 -19.91
N LEU A 121 -11.30 -4.81 -20.31
CA LEU A 121 -11.82 -3.62 -21.01
C LEU A 121 -11.22 -3.58 -22.41
N GLN A 122 -12.03 -3.30 -23.43
CA GLN A 122 -11.53 -3.16 -24.80
C GLN A 122 -10.76 -1.84 -24.97
N GLY A 123 -9.44 -1.94 -25.16
CA GLY A 123 -8.59 -0.79 -25.45
C GLY A 123 -8.65 -0.39 -26.93
N LYS A 124 -8.37 0.89 -27.18
CA LYS A 124 -8.24 1.49 -28.52
C LYS A 124 -7.04 2.42 -28.56
N THR A 125 -6.48 2.61 -29.74
CA THR A 125 -5.38 3.58 -29.93
C THR A 125 -5.93 5.00 -29.88
N GLN A 126 -5.33 5.85 -29.05
CA GLN A 126 -5.61 7.29 -29.04
C GLN A 126 -4.57 8.06 -29.87
N PRO A 127 -4.93 9.21 -30.46
CA PRO A 127 -3.98 10.04 -31.19
C PRO A 127 -2.84 10.53 -30.29
N THR A 128 -1.60 10.40 -30.73
CA THR A 128 -0.47 10.98 -30.01
C THR A 128 -0.47 12.49 -30.23
N ARG A 129 -0.46 13.26 -29.14
CA ARG A 129 -0.33 14.72 -29.21
C ARG A 129 1.02 15.09 -29.84
N ARG A 130 1.00 15.78 -30.98
CA ARG A 130 2.20 16.38 -31.57
C ARG A 130 2.59 17.60 -30.74
N VAL A 131 3.77 17.57 -30.13
CA VAL A 131 4.36 18.77 -29.55
C VAL A 131 4.84 19.64 -30.72
N ARG A 132 4.43 20.90 -30.75
CA ARG A 132 4.90 21.89 -31.73
C ARG A 132 6.27 22.41 -31.32
#